data_AF-A0A2D6Y1U4-F1
#
_entry.id   AF-A0A2D6Y1U4-F1
#
_cell.length_a   1.000
_cell.length_b   1.000
_cell.length_c   1.000
_cell.angle_alpha   90.00
_cell.angle_beta   90.00
_cell.angle_gamma   90.00
#
_symmetry.space_group_name_H-M   'P 1'
#
loop_
_entity.id
_entity.type
_entity.pdbx_description
1 polymer ?
#
loop_
_entity_poly.entity_id
_entity_poly.type
_entity_poly.pdbx_seq_one_letter_code
_entity_poly.pdbx_strand_id
1 'polypeptide(L)'
;MADTKTWISLAELAETFDISTLHCGRVLDHHGWRDRRGQPTPAALDAQAARIHGHAGHSGRVVWHRDLCSAVFTAQGYKARSRKQQVQQWVQFLEAMAAGSPSISATADQMAEDVPQELVTDVNDQLAAQGSRYRIAGQHRTPASQRTAC
;
A
#
# COMPACT_ATOMS: atom_id res chain seq x y z
N MET A 1 5.37 -11.31 -12.22
CA MET A 1 4.72 -12.07 -11.14
C MET A 1 5.18 -11.43 -9.85
N ALA A 2 4.34 -10.62 -9.21
CA ALA A 2 4.76 -9.86 -8.03
C ALA A 2 5.03 -10.82 -6.87
N ASP A 3 6.23 -10.77 -6.29
CA ASP A 3 6.56 -11.43 -5.03
C ASP A 3 5.63 -10.90 -3.94
N THR A 4 4.47 -11.54 -3.77
CA THR A 4 3.57 -11.25 -2.66
C THR A 4 4.26 -11.72 -1.40
N LYS A 5 4.89 -10.79 -0.70
CA LYS A 5 5.42 -10.99 0.65
C LYS A 5 4.31 -11.60 1.52
N THR A 6 4.41 -12.90 1.78
CA THR A 6 3.37 -13.67 2.49
C THR A 6 3.25 -13.25 3.95
N TRP A 7 4.36 -12.79 4.54
CA TRP A 7 4.47 -12.37 5.93
C TRP A 7 4.69 -10.86 6.01
N ILE A 8 3.68 -10.15 6.49
CA ILE A 8 3.66 -8.69 6.54
C ILE A 8 3.53 -8.21 7.97
N SER A 9 4.05 -7.03 8.26
CA SER A 9 3.85 -6.35 9.53
C SER A 9 2.41 -5.84 9.64
N LEU A 10 2.01 -5.49 10.87
CA LEU A 10 0.68 -4.93 11.13
C LEU A 10 0.42 -3.63 10.35
N ALA A 11 1.47 -2.83 10.10
CA ALA A 11 1.36 -1.59 9.33
C ALA A 11 1.08 -1.86 7.85
N GLU A 12 1.81 -2.80 7.23
CA GLU A 12 1.59 -3.23 5.84
C GLU A 12 0.19 -3.86 5.66
N LEU A 13 -0.31 -4.57 6.68
CA LEU A 13 -1.67 -5.11 6.69
C LEU A 13 -2.72 -4.00 6.76
N ALA A 14 -2.50 -2.98 7.60
CA ALA A 14 -3.40 -1.84 7.73
C ALA A 14 -3.49 -1.03 6.44
N GLU A 15 -2.36 -0.84 5.76
CA GLU A 15 -2.26 -0.19 4.45
C GLU A 15 -3.07 -0.92 3.37
N THR A 16 -3.07 -2.26 3.39
CA THR A 16 -3.86 -3.09 2.47
C THR A 16 -5.36 -2.80 2.56
N PHE A 17 -5.86 -2.38 3.72
CA PHE A 17 -7.28 -2.09 3.96
C PHE A 17 -7.59 -0.61 4.11
N ASP A 18 -6.60 0.26 3.91
CA ASP A 18 -6.72 1.71 4.07
C ASP A 18 -7.26 2.13 5.46
N ILE A 19 -6.78 1.45 6.50
CA ILE A 19 -7.14 1.73 7.90
C ILE A 19 -5.89 2.05 8.72
N SER A 20 -6.07 2.69 9.87
CA SER A 20 -4.94 2.94 10.76
C SER A 20 -4.40 1.64 11.36
N THR A 21 -3.08 1.58 11.61
CA THR A 21 -2.43 0.43 12.28
C THR A 21 -3.07 0.11 13.64
N LEU A 22 -3.54 1.14 14.36
CA LEU A 22 -4.27 0.97 15.61
C LEU A 22 -5.61 0.27 15.39
N HIS A 23 -6.36 0.67 14.36
CA HIS A 23 -7.64 0.06 14.00
C HIS A 23 -7.48 -1.38 13.53
N CYS A 24 -6.50 -1.64 12.65
CA CYS A 24 -6.08 -2.98 12.25
C CYS A 24 -5.76 -3.86 13.48
N GLY A 25 -5.05 -3.29 14.44
CA GLY A 25 -4.77 -3.91 15.72
C GLY A 25 -6.00 -4.29 16.54
N ARG A 26 -6.98 -3.39 16.63
CA ARG A 26 -8.24 -3.61 17.34
C ARG A 26 -9.11 -4.66 16.65
N VAL A 27 -9.10 -4.72 15.33
CA VAL A 27 -9.81 -5.74 14.55
C VAL A 27 -9.26 -7.13 14.88
N LEU A 28 -7.94 -7.29 14.94
CA LEU A 28 -7.31 -8.55 15.32
C LEU A 28 -7.52 -8.90 16.81
N ASP A 29 -7.58 -7.91 17.69
CA ASP A 29 -7.93 -8.10 19.11
C ASP A 29 -9.38 -8.56 19.28
N HIS A 30 -10.31 -7.93 18.57
CA HIS A 30 -11.73 -8.32 18.57
C HIS A 30 -11.96 -9.72 17.99
N HIS A 31 -11.17 -10.10 16.97
CA HIS A 31 -11.17 -11.46 16.44
C HIS A 31 -10.52 -12.49 17.38
N GLY A 32 -9.80 -12.05 18.41
CA GLY A 32 -9.07 -12.92 19.33
C GLY A 32 -7.74 -13.44 18.79
N TRP A 33 -7.19 -12.82 17.73
CA TRP A 33 -5.88 -13.16 17.16
C TRP A 33 -4.74 -12.31 17.71
N ARG A 34 -5.05 -11.17 18.30
CA ARG A 34 -4.10 -10.30 18.98
C ARG A 34 -4.54 -10.09 20.43
N ASP A 35 -3.59 -9.94 21.34
CA ASP A 35 -3.88 -9.61 22.74
C ASP A 35 -3.75 -8.09 23.00
N ARG A 36 -4.14 -7.67 24.21
CA ARG A 36 -4.02 -6.28 24.67
C ARG A 36 -2.58 -5.78 24.76
N ARG A 37 -1.59 -6.68 24.81
CA ARG A 37 -0.14 -6.36 24.79
C ARG A 37 0.39 -6.22 23.37
N GLY A 38 -0.46 -6.44 22.38
CA GLY A 38 -0.13 -6.35 20.96
C GLY A 38 0.54 -7.59 20.39
N GLN A 39 0.59 -8.69 21.15
CA GLN A 39 1.17 -9.98 20.77
C GLN A 39 0.12 -10.89 20.11
N PRO A 40 0.53 -11.83 19.25
CA PRO A 40 -0.39 -12.82 18.71
C PRO A 40 -0.85 -13.79 19.81
N THR A 41 -2.12 -14.13 19.81
CA THR A 41 -2.66 -15.16 20.71
C THR A 41 -2.23 -16.55 20.24
N PRO A 42 -2.30 -17.59 21.11
CA PRO A 42 -2.06 -18.98 20.69
C PRO A 42 -2.92 -19.38 19.50
N ALA A 43 -4.20 -18.94 19.47
CA ALA A 43 -5.10 -19.19 18.35
C ALA A 43 -4.57 -18.65 17.00
N ALA A 44 -3.91 -17.50 17.00
CA ALA A 44 -3.31 -16.93 15.79
C ALA A 44 -2.04 -17.69 15.35
N LEU A 45 -1.28 -18.24 16.30
CA LEU A 45 -0.10 -19.06 16.02
C LEU A 45 -0.53 -20.44 15.48
N ASP A 46 -1.53 -21.06 16.09
CA ASP A 46 -2.10 -22.36 15.70
C ASP A 46 -2.74 -22.29 14.31
N ALA A 47 -3.47 -21.20 14.02
CA ALA A 47 -4.03 -20.93 12.70
C ALA A 47 -2.98 -20.53 11.65
N GLN A 48 -1.69 -20.46 12.02
CA GLN A 48 -0.61 -19.95 11.18
C GLN A 48 -0.85 -18.53 10.64
N ALA A 49 -1.73 -17.77 11.30
CA ALA A 49 -2.06 -16.39 10.95
C ALA A 49 -1.01 -15.39 11.45
N ALA A 50 -0.20 -15.76 12.45
CA ALA A 50 0.87 -14.94 12.98
C ALA A 50 2.15 -15.76 13.23
N ARG A 51 3.30 -15.08 13.17
CA ARG A 51 4.60 -15.62 13.58
C ARG A 51 5.39 -14.55 14.33
N ILE A 52 6.19 -14.99 15.29
CA ILE A 52 7.11 -14.12 16.02
C ILE A 52 8.50 -14.34 15.42
N HIS A 53 9.03 -13.31 14.75
CA HIS A 53 10.35 -13.33 14.14
C HIS A 53 11.38 -12.77 15.12
N GLY A 54 12.19 -13.63 15.74
CA GLY A 54 13.25 -13.21 16.66
C GLY A 54 14.04 -14.40 17.18
N HIS A 55 15.33 -14.17 17.45
CA HIS A 55 16.19 -15.15 18.11
C HIS A 55 16.01 -15.01 19.64
N ALA A 56 16.06 -16.13 20.37
CA ALA A 56 15.95 -16.17 21.82
C ALA A 56 16.81 -15.08 22.49
N GLY A 57 16.16 -14.10 23.11
CA GLY A 57 16.80 -13.00 23.85
C GLY A 57 16.46 -11.58 23.40
N HIS A 58 15.81 -11.37 22.26
CA HIS A 58 15.31 -10.05 21.84
C HIS A 58 13.79 -10.09 21.61
N SER A 59 13.08 -8.96 21.85
CA SER A 59 11.63 -8.87 21.61
C SER A 59 11.35 -9.17 20.14
N GLY A 60 10.83 -10.37 19.86
CA GLY A 60 10.59 -10.82 18.49
C GLY A 60 9.59 -9.92 17.78
N ARG A 61 9.87 -9.62 16.51
CA ARG A 61 8.99 -8.85 15.64
C ARG A 61 7.83 -9.73 15.20
N VAL A 62 6.61 -9.35 15.56
CA VAL A 62 5.39 -10.06 15.12
C VAL A 62 5.13 -9.75 13.65
N VAL A 63 4.92 -10.80 12.86
CA VAL A 63 4.49 -10.75 11.47
C VAL A 63 3.20 -11.54 11.30
N TRP A 64 2.38 -11.11 10.36
CA TRP A 64 1.03 -11.60 10.09
C TRP A 64 0.97 -12.19 8.69
N HIS A 65 0.25 -13.30 8.54
CA HIS A 65 0.05 -13.92 7.25
C HIS A 65 -0.96 -13.11 6.46
N ARG A 66 -0.54 -12.60 5.29
CA ARG A 66 -1.33 -11.69 4.46
C ARG A 66 -2.71 -12.23 4.15
N ASP A 67 -2.80 -13.44 3.59
CA ASP A 67 -4.07 -13.95 3.07
C ASP A 67 -5.04 -14.37 4.17
N LEU A 68 -4.55 -15.06 5.21
CA LEU A 68 -5.36 -15.45 6.38
C LEU A 68 -5.92 -14.23 7.12
N CYS A 69 -5.08 -13.21 7.33
CA CYS A 69 -5.57 -11.96 7.92
C CYS A 69 -6.56 -11.28 6.97
N SER A 70 -6.24 -11.20 5.68
CA SER A 70 -7.13 -10.56 4.71
C SER A 70 -8.52 -11.20 4.65
N ALA A 71 -8.61 -12.52 4.84
CA ALA A 71 -9.89 -13.23 4.95
C ALA A 71 -10.69 -12.78 6.17
N VAL A 72 -10.05 -12.60 7.34
CA VAL A 72 -10.70 -12.07 8.55
C VAL A 72 -11.22 -10.65 8.33
N PHE A 73 -10.40 -9.78 7.75
CA PHE A 73 -10.80 -8.41 7.43
C PHE A 73 -11.98 -8.40 6.43
N THR A 74 -11.92 -9.23 5.40
CA THR A 74 -13.00 -9.34 4.40
C THR A 74 -14.30 -9.87 5.02
N ALA A 75 -14.22 -10.86 5.91
CA ALA A 75 -15.38 -11.39 6.64
C ALA A 75 -16.05 -10.34 7.55
N GLN A 76 -15.27 -9.38 8.06
CA GLN A 76 -15.78 -8.25 8.83
C GLN A 76 -16.26 -7.07 7.95
N GLY A 77 -16.26 -7.23 6.62
CA GLY A 77 -16.75 -6.23 5.67
C GLY A 77 -15.71 -5.21 5.22
N TYR A 78 -14.44 -5.35 5.63
CA TYR A 78 -13.37 -4.51 5.09
C TYR A 78 -13.07 -4.93 3.66
N LYS A 79 -13.02 -3.96 2.76
CA LYS A 79 -12.61 -4.19 1.38
C LYS A 79 -11.12 -3.92 1.31
N ALA A 80 -10.34 -4.93 0.91
CA ALA A 80 -8.95 -4.70 0.55
C ALA A 80 -8.94 -3.63 -0.54
N ARG A 81 -8.04 -2.66 -0.39
CA ARG A 81 -7.84 -1.59 -1.35
C ARG A 81 -7.51 -2.24 -2.68
N SER A 82 -8.47 -2.20 -3.61
CA SER A 82 -8.27 -2.83 -4.89
C SER A 82 -7.20 -2.02 -5.61
N ARG A 83 -6.05 -2.65 -5.86
CA ARG A 83 -4.98 -2.07 -6.70
C ARG A 83 -5.55 -1.49 -7.99
N LYS A 84 -6.55 -2.15 -8.58
CA LYS A 84 -7.27 -1.68 -9.77
C LYS A 84 -8.04 -0.36 -9.53
N GLN A 85 -8.68 -0.20 -8.38
CA GLN A 85 -9.40 1.03 -8.02
C GLN A 85 -8.43 2.19 -7.76
N GLN A 86 -7.31 1.94 -7.09
CA GLN A 86 -6.28 2.97 -6.90
C GLN A 86 -5.69 3.43 -8.23
N VAL A 87 -5.36 2.49 -9.11
CA VAL A 87 -4.87 2.80 -10.46
C VAL A 87 -5.91 3.63 -11.22
N GLN A 88 -7.18 3.23 -11.21
CA GLN A 88 -8.25 4.00 -11.88
C GLN A 88 -8.42 5.42 -11.32
N GLN A 89 -8.33 5.60 -10.00
CA GLN A 89 -8.44 6.92 -9.38
C GLN A 89 -7.30 7.85 -9.81
N TRP A 90 -6.07 7.33 -9.82
CA TRP A 90 -4.91 8.09 -10.29
C TRP A 90 -4.97 8.43 -11.77
N VAL A 91 -5.41 7.48 -12.60
CA VAL A 91 -5.61 7.68 -14.03
C VAL A 91 -6.63 8.80 -14.28
N GLN A 92 -7.80 8.74 -13.65
CA GLN A 92 -8.84 9.77 -13.79
C GLN A 92 -8.35 11.15 -13.33
N PHE A 93 -7.61 11.21 -12.23
CA PHE A 93 -7.07 12.46 -11.70
C PHE A 93 -6.04 13.10 -12.65
N LEU A 94 -5.09 12.30 -13.15
CA LEU A 94 -4.05 12.79 -14.07
C LEU A 94 -4.61 13.19 -15.43
N GLU A 95 -5.58 12.45 -15.97
CA GLU A 95 -6.26 12.83 -17.21
C GLU A 95 -7.05 14.14 -17.04
N ALA A 96 -7.77 14.31 -15.94
CA ALA A 96 -8.52 15.53 -15.67
C ALA A 96 -7.62 16.76 -15.54
N MET A 97 -6.42 16.61 -14.98
CA MET A 97 -5.44 17.70 -14.92
C MET A 97 -4.77 17.96 -16.27
N ALA A 98 -4.42 16.90 -17.02
CA ALA A 98 -3.85 17.04 -18.36
C ALA A 98 -4.83 17.68 -19.36
N ALA A 99 -6.14 17.47 -19.17
CA ALA A 99 -7.19 18.11 -19.93
C ALA A 99 -7.41 19.61 -19.58
N GLY A 100 -6.68 20.15 -18.60
CA GLY A 100 -6.67 21.58 -18.28
C GLY A 100 -7.86 22.01 -17.42
N SER A 101 -8.05 21.39 -16.26
CA SER A 101 -9.01 21.89 -15.26
C SER A 101 -8.60 23.30 -14.77
N PRO A 102 -9.41 24.36 -14.96
CA PRO A 102 -9.03 25.74 -14.66
C PRO A 102 -8.88 26.06 -13.16
N SER A 103 -9.12 25.09 -12.28
CA SER A 103 -9.28 25.30 -10.83
C SER A 103 -8.13 24.76 -9.98
N ILE A 104 -7.10 24.15 -10.59
CA ILE A 104 -5.98 23.53 -9.87
C ILE A 104 -4.69 24.22 -10.30
N SER A 105 -3.97 24.84 -9.35
CA SER A 105 -2.71 25.55 -9.63
C SER A 105 -1.50 24.61 -9.80
N ALA A 106 -1.70 23.30 -9.62
CA ALA A 106 -0.70 22.27 -9.76
C ALA A 106 -0.79 21.62 -11.15
N THR A 107 0.37 21.31 -11.75
CA THR A 107 0.42 20.58 -13.02
C THR A 107 0.27 19.07 -12.82
N ALA A 108 -0.11 18.35 -13.88
CA ALA A 108 -0.17 16.89 -13.86
C ALA A 108 1.15 16.26 -13.36
N ASP A 109 2.29 16.84 -13.76
CA ASP A 109 3.62 16.40 -13.33
C ASP A 109 3.87 16.59 -11.84
N GLN A 110 3.39 17.69 -11.25
CA GLN A 110 3.56 17.93 -9.81
C GLN A 110 2.78 16.94 -8.96
N MET A 111 1.62 16.46 -9.42
CA MET A 111 0.88 15.43 -8.66
C MET A 111 1.27 14.01 -9.03
N ALA A 112 1.89 13.80 -10.19
CA ALA A 112 2.50 12.53 -10.53
C ALA A 112 3.65 12.16 -9.55
N GLU A 113 4.25 13.15 -8.87
CA GLU A 113 5.22 12.93 -7.80
C GLU A 113 4.61 12.24 -6.56
N ASP A 114 3.29 12.37 -6.33
CA ASP A 114 2.59 11.74 -5.20
C ASP A 114 2.06 10.33 -5.53
N VAL A 115 2.19 9.88 -6.78
CA VAL A 115 1.80 8.52 -7.19
C VAL A 115 2.76 7.51 -6.56
N PRO A 116 2.27 6.53 -5.79
CA PRO A 116 3.12 5.48 -5.22
C PRO A 116 3.90 4.73 -6.31
N GLN A 117 5.20 4.50 -6.10
CA GLN A 117 6.09 3.93 -7.12
C GLN A 117 5.61 2.57 -7.66
N GLU A 118 4.99 1.77 -6.81
CA GLU A 118 4.43 0.48 -7.14
C GLU A 118 3.19 0.52 -8.06
N LEU A 119 2.57 1.71 -8.19
CA LEU A 119 1.40 1.96 -9.05
C LEU A 119 1.76 2.68 -10.36
N VAL A 120 2.94 3.30 -10.45
CA VAL A 120 3.36 4.10 -11.62
C VAL A 120 3.26 3.32 -12.92
N THR A 121 3.73 2.07 -12.95
CA THR A 121 3.67 1.21 -14.14
C THR A 121 2.22 0.96 -14.55
N ASP A 122 1.37 0.54 -13.61
CA ASP A 122 -0.02 0.19 -13.91
C ASP A 122 -0.85 1.42 -14.31
N VAL A 123 -0.57 2.59 -13.73
CA VAL A 123 -1.21 3.87 -14.09
C VAL A 123 -0.81 4.28 -15.51
N ASN A 124 0.47 4.19 -15.86
CA ASN A 124 0.95 4.49 -17.21
C ASN A 124 0.37 3.54 -18.26
N ASP A 125 0.26 2.24 -17.94
CA ASP A 125 -0.35 1.26 -18.84
C ASP A 125 -1.83 1.58 -19.10
N GLN A 126 -2.57 2.00 -18.07
CA GLN A 126 -3.97 2.40 -18.23
C GLN A 126 -4.14 3.72 -18.99
N LEU A 127 -3.30 4.73 -18.72
CA LEU A 127 -3.28 5.99 -19.48
C LEU A 127 -3.01 5.73 -20.96
N ALA A 128 -2.05 4.85 -21.26
CA ALA A 128 -1.74 4.45 -22.64
C ALA A 128 -2.92 3.72 -23.30
N ALA A 129 -3.58 2.81 -22.57
CA ALA A 129 -4.77 2.11 -23.07
C ALA A 129 -5.96 3.06 -23.34
N GLN A 130 -6.06 4.17 -22.62
CA GLN A 130 -7.09 5.20 -22.82
C GLN A 130 -6.71 6.23 -23.89
N GLY A 131 -5.54 6.10 -24.52
CA GLY A 131 -5.07 7.01 -25.57
C GLY A 131 -4.53 8.34 -25.05
N SER A 132 -4.32 8.46 -23.74
CA SER A 132 -3.70 9.63 -23.14
C SER A 132 -2.23 9.73 -23.56
N ARG A 133 -1.81 10.94 -23.95
CA ARG A 133 -0.41 11.25 -24.27
C ARG A 133 0.41 11.53 -23.01
N TYR A 134 -0.27 11.74 -21.88
CA TYR A 134 0.37 11.99 -20.60
C TYR A 134 0.96 10.68 -20.05
N ARG A 135 2.20 10.76 -19.57
CA ARG A 135 2.87 9.65 -18.89
C ARG A 135 3.61 10.17 -17.68
N ILE A 136 3.47 9.46 -16.57
CA ILE A 136 4.28 9.69 -15.38
C ILE A 136 5.71 9.30 -15.73
N ALA A 137 6.62 10.27 -15.70
CA ALA A 137 8.04 9.97 -15.75
C ALA A 137 8.37 9.15 -14.50
N GLY A 138 8.85 7.91 -14.69
CA GLY A 138 9.24 7.06 -13.56
C GLY A 138 10.19 7.85 -12.67
N GLN A 139 9.91 7.87 -11.36
CA GLN A 139 10.75 8.50 -10.34
C GLN A 139 12.08 7.75 -10.24
N HIS A 140 12.90 7.85 -11.28
CA HIS A 140 14.33 7.67 -11.14
C HIS A 140 14.76 8.76 -10.17
N ARG A 141 15.20 8.37 -8.97
CA ARG A 141 16.12 9.18 -8.18
C ARG A 141 17.17 9.72 -9.14
N THR A 142 17.07 10.99 -9.48
CA THR A 142 18.18 11.74 -10.05
C THR A 142 19.14 11.97 -8.89
N PRO A 143 20.31 11.32 -8.83
CA PRO A 143 21.38 11.88 -8.00
C PRO A 143 21.69 13.27 -8.57
N ALA A 144 21.54 14.28 -7.71
CA ALA A 144 21.97 15.66 -7.83
C ALA A 144 22.68 16.00 -9.16
N SER A 145 21.95 16.68 -10.04
CA SER A 145 22.56 17.55 -11.04
C SER A 145 23.32 18.65 -10.31
N GLN A 146 24.61 18.42 -10.03
CA GLN A 146 25.54 19.51 -9.78
C GLN A 146 25.67 20.30 -11.08
N ARG A 147 24.90 21.38 -11.16
CA ARG A 147 25.23 22.54 -11.97
C ARG A 147 26.59 23.05 -11.50
N THR A 148 27.53 23.29 -12.42
CA THR A 148 28.18 24.61 -12.56
C THR A 148 28.81 24.68 -13.94
N ALA A 149 28.42 25.73 -14.67
CA ALA A 149 29.01 26.20 -15.90
C ALA A 149 30.31 26.97 -15.62
N CYS A 150 31.29 26.86 -16.53
CA CYS A 150 32.05 27.93 -17.17
C CYS A 150 33.23 27.29 -17.92
#